data_AF-A0A180FIT7-F1
#
_entry.id   AF-A0A180FIT7-F1
#
_cell.length_a   1.000
_cell.length_b   1.000
_cell.length_c   1.000
_cell.angle_alpha   90.00
_cell.angle_beta   90.00
_cell.angle_gamma   90.00
#
_symmetry.space_group_name_H-M   'P 1'
#
loop_
_entity.id
_entity.type
_entity.pdbx_description
1 polymer ?
#
loop_
_entity_poly.entity_id
_entity_poly.type
_entity_poly.pdbx_seq_one_letter_code
_entity_poly.pdbx_strand_id
1 'polypeptide(L)'
;MTFHYLQEKKRMKCPKCSNGKKIKSGFAKGRQHYKCKDCGYNYTVELKSTAKPGLMRKQVLRLYLKGLGFRSIGRLSGVSNVSVLNQIKKL
;
A
#
# COMPACT_ATOMS: atom_id res chain seq x y z
N MET A 1 -9.68 -6.12 -20.41
CA MET A 1 -8.49 -5.63 -19.65
C MET A 1 -8.32 -4.11 -19.82
N THR A 2 -9.35 -3.32 -19.51
CA THR A 2 -9.35 -1.88 -19.81
C THR A 2 -10.15 -1.05 -18.81
N PHE A 3 -11.04 -1.67 -18.02
CA PHE A 3 -11.91 -0.95 -17.08
C PHE A 3 -11.29 -0.69 -15.69
N HIS A 4 -10.19 -1.36 -15.32
CA HIS A 4 -9.54 -1.15 -14.01
C HIS A 4 -8.43 -0.08 -14.02
N TYR A 5 -7.97 0.37 -15.18
CA TYR A 5 -6.84 1.30 -15.28
C TYR A 5 -7.23 2.78 -15.04
N LEU A 6 -8.53 3.11 -15.07
CA LEU A 6 -8.99 4.50 -14.97
C LEU A 6 -9.42 4.92 -13.55
N GLN A 7 -9.40 4.04 -12.56
CA GLN A 7 -9.93 4.34 -11.22
C GLN A 7 -8.87 4.69 -10.15
N GLU A 8 -7.57 4.77 -10.49
CA GLU A 8 -6.51 5.13 -9.53
C GLU A 8 -5.89 6.50 -9.74
N LYS A 9 -6.50 7.39 -10.53
CA LYS A 9 -6.32 8.84 -10.34
C LYS A 9 -7.15 9.29 -9.12
N LYS A 10 -6.99 8.58 -8.00
CA LYS A 10 -7.58 8.94 -6.71
C LYS A 10 -7.10 10.36 -6.45
N ARG A 11 -8.03 11.32 -6.45
CA ARG A 11 -7.78 12.70 -6.02
C ARG A 11 -7.22 12.61 -4.61
N MET A 12 -5.89 12.50 -4.49
CA MET A 12 -5.24 12.34 -3.20
C MET A 12 -5.45 13.63 -2.44
N LYS A 13 -6.41 13.54 -1.54
CA LYS A 13 -6.72 14.53 -0.53
C LYS A 13 -5.56 14.58 0.46
N CYS A 14 -5.41 15.72 1.13
CA CYS A 14 -4.44 15.82 2.20
C CYS A 14 -4.70 14.72 3.26
N PRO A 15 -3.69 13.95 3.69
CA PRO A 15 -3.88 12.91 4.70
C PRO A 15 -4.25 13.45 6.08
N LYS A 16 -4.02 14.75 6.33
CA LYS A 16 -4.35 15.41 7.61
C LYS A 16 -5.79 15.93 7.66
N CYS A 17 -6.21 16.67 6.63
CA CYS A 17 -7.52 17.35 6.63
C CYS A 17 -8.51 16.86 5.58
N SER A 18 -8.13 15.85 4.78
CA SER A 18 -8.95 15.31 3.69
C SER A 18 -9.39 16.32 2.62
N ASN A 19 -8.79 17.52 2.56
CA ASN A 19 -9.13 18.47 1.49
C ASN A 19 -8.36 18.22 0.19
N GLY A 20 -8.97 18.60 -0.94
CA GLY A 20 -8.43 18.36 -2.29
C GLY A 20 -7.44 19.42 -2.79
N LYS A 21 -7.38 20.60 -2.15
CA LYS A 21 -6.57 21.73 -2.61
C LYS A 21 -5.10 21.53 -2.21
N LYS A 22 -4.22 21.44 -3.19
CA LYS A 22 -2.78 21.20 -2.99
C LYS A 22 -1.93 21.93 -4.03
N ILE A 23 -0.68 22.20 -3.67
CA ILE A 23 0.36 22.71 -4.56
C ILE A 23 1.54 21.74 -4.59
N LYS A 24 2.30 21.73 -5.68
CA LYS A 24 3.58 21.02 -5.76
C LYS A 24 4.59 21.76 -4.87
N SER A 25 5.33 21.01 -4.06
CA SER A 25 6.30 21.54 -3.07
C SER A 25 7.65 20.84 -3.20
N GLY A 26 8.19 20.81 -4.42
CA GLY A 26 9.46 20.15 -4.73
C GLY A 26 9.37 18.62 -4.80
N PHE A 27 10.53 17.98 -4.72
CA PHE A 27 10.69 16.53 -4.76
C PHE A 27 11.46 16.03 -3.55
N ALA A 28 11.03 14.91 -2.96
CA ALA A 28 11.74 14.22 -1.89
C ALA A 28 11.99 12.77 -2.31
N LYS A 29 13.26 12.32 -2.32
CA LYS A 29 13.67 10.97 -2.75
C LYS A 29 13.12 10.60 -4.14
N GLY A 30 13.19 11.54 -5.09
CA GLY A 30 12.68 11.37 -6.46
C GLY A 30 11.16 11.39 -6.61
N ARG A 31 10.42 11.72 -5.54
CA ARG A 31 8.94 11.72 -5.54
C ARG A 31 8.39 13.11 -5.39
N GLN A 32 7.28 13.38 -6.07
CA GLN A 32 6.59 14.64 -5.96
C GLN A 32 6.10 14.85 -4.52
N HIS A 33 6.53 15.96 -3.93
CA HIS A 33 6.07 16.43 -2.64
C HIS A 33 4.95 17.45 -2.86
N TYR A 34 3.91 17.43 -2.03
CA TYR A 34 2.76 18.30 -2.11
C TYR A 34 2.54 19.01 -0.78
N LYS A 35 2.07 20.25 -0.85
CA LYS A 35 1.60 21.03 0.31
C LYS A 35 0.10 21.25 0.20
N CYS A 36 -0.65 20.95 1.26
CA CYS A 36 -2.08 21.25 1.34
C CYS A 36 -2.29 22.77 1.49
N LYS A 37 -3.23 23.35 0.73
CA LYS A 37 -3.53 24.78 0.83
C LYS A 37 -4.29 25.14 2.11
N ASP A 38 -5.06 24.22 2.68
CA ASP A 38 -5.96 24.54 3.80
C ASP A 38 -5.30 24.32 5.16
N CYS A 39 -4.51 23.26 5.33
CA CYS A 39 -3.86 22.95 6.61
C CYS A 39 -2.33 23.10 6.58
N GLY A 40 -1.75 23.50 5.43
CA GLY A 40 -0.30 23.68 5.26
C GLY A 40 0.54 22.41 5.34
N TYR A 41 -0.07 21.23 5.55
CA TYR A 41 0.65 19.96 5.71
C TYR A 41 1.37 19.55 4.43
N ASN A 42 2.63 19.14 4.58
CA ASN A 42 3.45 18.61 3.50
C ASN A 42 3.39 17.08 3.48
N TYR A 43 3.14 16.50 2.32
CA TYR A 43 3.04 15.05 2.14
C TYR A 43 3.55 14.62 0.78
N THR A 44 4.26 13.51 0.74
CA THR A 44 4.70 12.85 -0.49
C THR A 44 3.60 11.92 -0.98
N VAL A 45 3.33 11.96 -2.28
CA VAL A 45 2.41 11.00 -2.88
C VAL A 45 3.15 9.69 -3.08
N GLU A 46 2.91 8.77 -2.15
CA GLU A 46 3.27 7.37 -2.34
C GLU A 46 2.05 6.52 -1.96
N LEU A 47 1.12 6.37 -2.91
CA LEU A 47 0.33 5.14 -2.88
C LEU A 47 1.28 4.06 -3.38
N LYS A 48 1.95 3.35 -2.46
CA LYS A 48 2.65 2.13 -2.81
C LYS A 48 1.60 1.17 -3.39
N SER A 49 1.57 1.06 -4.71
CA SER A 49 0.88 0.00 -5.45
C SER A 49 1.33 -1.41 -5.04
N THR A 50 2.40 -1.53 -4.24
CA THR A 50 2.83 -2.77 -3.59
C THR A 50 1.89 -3.24 -2.47
N ALA A 51 0.81 -2.52 -2.17
CA ALA A 51 -0.29 -3.08 -1.41
C ALA A 51 -0.99 -4.17 -2.23
N LYS A 52 -0.37 -5.34 -2.38
CA LYS A 52 -1.06 -6.55 -2.85
C LYS A 52 -2.31 -6.72 -1.95
N PRO A 53 -3.50 -6.88 -2.54
CA PRO A 53 -4.67 -6.09 -2.18
C PRO A 53 -5.51 -6.81 -1.14
N GLY A 54 -4.97 -7.09 0.05
CA GLY A 54 -5.69 -7.81 1.11
C GLY A 54 -5.99 -9.29 0.81
N LEU A 55 -6.26 -9.69 -0.44
CA LEU A 55 -6.55 -11.05 -0.87
C LEU A 55 -5.37 -11.99 -0.61
N MET A 56 -4.16 -11.54 -0.98
CA MET A 56 -2.92 -12.29 -0.69
C MET A 56 -2.67 -12.43 0.80
N ARG A 57 -2.95 -11.39 1.60
CA ARG A 57 -2.83 -11.45 3.07
C ARG A 57 -3.84 -12.44 3.66
N LYS A 58 -5.09 -12.41 3.20
CA LYS A 58 -6.14 -13.34 3.62
C LYS A 58 -5.78 -14.78 3.28
N GLN A 59 -5.21 -15.02 2.11
CA GLN A 59 -4.76 -16.35 1.70
C GLN A 59 -3.61 -16.87 2.57
N VAL A 60 -2.57 -16.06 2.79
CA VAL A 60 -1.44 -16.39 3.67
C VAL A 60 -1.93 -16.70 5.09
N LEU A 61 -2.83 -15.87 5.63
CA LEU A 61 -3.41 -16.06 6.96
C LEU A 61 -4.20 -17.37 7.06
N ARG A 62 -5.05 -17.67 6.07
CA ARG A 62 -5.80 -18.94 6.06
C ARG A 62 -4.87 -20.15 6.04
N LEU A 63 -3.78 -20.11 5.28
CA LEU A 63 -2.82 -21.22 5.23
C LEU A 63 -2.06 -21.36 6.55
N TYR A 64 -1.71 -20.25 7.20
CA TYR A 64 -1.08 -20.27 8.52
C TYR A 64 -2.01 -20.86 9.58
N LEU A 65 -3.28 -20.44 9.62
CA LEU A 65 -4.29 -20.98 10.55
C LEU A 65 -4.57 -22.48 10.31
N LYS A 66 -4.35 -22.98 9.09
CA LYS A 66 -4.41 -24.42 8.77
C LYS A 66 -3.16 -25.20 9.20
N GLY A 67 -2.21 -24.57 9.88
CA GLY A 67 -0.99 -25.20 10.39
C GLY A 67 0.15 -25.33 9.38
N LEU A 68 0.07 -24.69 8.21
CA LEU A 68 1.17 -24.73 7.25
C LEU A 68 2.37 -23.91 7.75
N GLY A 69 3.56 -24.49 7.66
CA GLY A 69 4.81 -23.76 7.94
C GLY A 69 5.10 -22.67 6.90
N PHE A 70 5.81 -21.61 7.32
CA PHE A 70 6.08 -20.43 6.48
C PHE A 70 6.71 -20.76 5.12
N ARG A 71 7.59 -21.78 5.07
CA ARG A 71 8.22 -22.26 3.83
C ARG A 71 7.21 -22.83 2.83
N SER A 72 6.24 -23.59 3.33
CA SER A 72 5.17 -24.16 2.48
C SER A 72 4.20 -23.10 2.01
N ILE A 73 3.85 -22.14 2.87
CA ILE A 73 3.01 -21.00 2.51
C ILE A 73 3.67 -20.16 1.41
N GLY A 74 4.97 -19.88 1.53
CA GLY A 74 5.69 -19.09 0.55
C GLY A 74 5.72 -19.74 -0.84
N ARG A 75 5.96 -21.06 -0.90
CA ARG A 75 5.86 -21.86 -2.13
C ARG A 75 4.45 -21.82 -2.74
N LEU A 76 3.40 -21.96 -1.94
CA LEU A 76 2.01 -21.96 -2.41
C LEU A 76 1.50 -20.58 -2.85
N SER A 77 1.98 -19.51 -2.21
CA SER A 77 1.48 -18.15 -2.44
C SER A 77 2.36 -17.32 -3.38
N GLY A 78 3.53 -17.83 -3.80
CA GLY A 78 4.53 -17.06 -4.56
C GLY A 78 5.09 -15.87 -3.79
N VAL A 79 5.17 -15.98 -2.46
CA VAL A 79 5.62 -14.93 -1.54
C VAL A 79 6.84 -15.44 -0.77
N SER A 80 7.85 -14.60 -0.54
CA SER A 80 9.01 -15.05 0.24
C SER A 80 8.63 -15.40 1.68
N ASN A 81 9.27 -16.41 2.25
CA ASN A 81 9.00 -16.87 3.62
C ASN A 81 9.19 -15.74 4.65
N VAL A 82 10.13 -14.83 4.39
CA VAL A 82 10.37 -13.63 5.19
C VAL A 82 9.18 -12.66 5.11
N SER A 83 8.56 -12.51 3.93
CA SER A 83 7.36 -11.68 3.78
C SER A 83 6.15 -12.29 4.49
N VAL A 84 6.00 -13.62 4.48
CA VAL A 84 4.96 -14.33 5.24
C VAL A 84 5.15 -14.09 6.75
N LEU A 85 6.37 -14.27 7.25
CA LEU A 85 6.71 -14.00 8.65
C LEU A 85 6.40 -12.55 9.05
N ASN A 86 6.83 -11.58 8.24
CA ASN A 86 6.59 -10.16 8.51
C ASN A 86 5.11 -9.78 8.43
N GLN A 87 4.30 -10.52 7.68
CA GLN A 87 2.84 -10.33 7.67
C GLN A 87 2.21 -10.86 8.95
N ILE A 88 2.61 -12.04 9.40
CA ILE A 88 2.07 -12.67 10.62
C ILE A 88 2.49 -11.88 11.87
N LYS A 89 3.73 -11.38 11.93
CA LYS A 89 4.20 -10.50 13.01
C LYS A 89 3.48 -9.15 13.11
N LYS A 90 2.76 -8.75 12.06
CA LYS A 90 2.01 -7.47 11.98
C LYS A 90 0.52 -7.65 12.21
N LEU A 91 0.06 -8.89 12.42
CA LEU A 91 -1.25 -9.18 13.00
C LEU A 91 -1.20 -8.80 14.48
#